data_AF-A0A2E5YG07-F1
#
_entry.id   AF-A0A2E5YG07-F1
#
_cell.length_a   1.000
_cell.length_b   1.000
_cell.length_c   1.000
_cell.angle_alpha   90.00
_cell.angle_beta   90.00
_cell.angle_gamma   90.00
#
_symmetry.space_group_name_H-M   'P 1'
#
loop_
_entity.id
_entity.type
_entity.pdbx_description
1 polymer ?
#
loop_
_entity_poly.entity_id
_entity_poly.type
_entity_poly.pdbx_seq_one_letter_code
_entity_poly.pdbx_strand_id
1 'polypeptide(L)'
;MLRASIEAGGGEVDLSGVADASTVASSPVRGAAALVGFVDATLGGEGSEIAGARDRVREELGGEATIDAAAIIGNFERMVRIADGTGIPLDAAVNVATESIRADLGIDLFESAGNTATVRGWQRVVGRAIDPLLKWGLRWSGRRSKRSGGASLPNA
;
A
#
# COMPACT_ATOMS: atom_id res chain seq x y z
N MET A 1 2.61 5.60 -4.72
CA MET A 1 3.62 6.64 -5.04
C MET A 1 5.02 6.05 -5.20
N LEU A 2 5.50 5.19 -4.29
CA LEU A 2 6.84 4.58 -4.40
C LEU A 2 6.99 3.60 -5.58
N ARG A 3 6.04 2.68 -5.80
CA ARG A 3 6.01 1.79 -6.97
C ARG A 3 6.12 2.57 -8.29
N ALA A 4 5.24 3.57 -8.47
CA ALA A 4 5.24 4.41 -9.67
C ALA A 4 6.57 5.17 -9.87
N SER A 5 7.26 5.53 -8.77
CA SER A 5 8.59 6.15 -8.83
C SER A 5 9.67 5.15 -9.27
N ILE A 6 9.60 3.90 -8.79
CA ILE A 6 10.51 2.81 -9.19
C ILE A 6 10.31 2.45 -10.67
N GLU A 7 9.07 2.31 -11.11
CA GLU A 7 8.71 2.04 -12.50
C GLU A 7 9.14 3.19 -13.43
N ALA A 8 9.01 4.44 -13.00
CA ALA A 8 9.52 5.59 -13.76
C ALA A 8 11.06 5.58 -13.92
N GLY A 9 11.76 4.95 -12.99
CA GLY A 9 13.20 4.67 -13.04
C GLY A 9 13.57 3.40 -13.82
N GLY A 10 12.59 2.65 -14.34
CA GLY A 10 12.80 1.40 -15.08
C GLY A 10 12.97 0.16 -14.19
N GLY A 11 12.72 0.27 -12.88
CA GLY A 11 12.70 -0.88 -11.97
C GLY A 11 11.36 -1.59 -11.96
N GLU A 12 11.38 -2.88 -11.65
CA GLU A 12 10.19 -3.70 -11.43
C GLU A 12 9.97 -3.90 -9.93
N VAL A 13 8.71 -3.94 -9.49
CA VAL A 13 8.33 -4.14 -8.10
C VAL A 13 7.44 -5.36 -8.00
N ASP A 14 7.92 -6.37 -7.31
CA ASP A 14 7.09 -7.51 -6.91
C ASP A 14 6.23 -7.11 -5.70
N LEU A 15 4.91 -7.16 -5.89
CA LEU A 15 3.93 -6.86 -4.85
C LEU A 15 3.44 -8.12 -4.13
N SER A 16 3.79 -9.31 -4.61
CA SER A 16 3.30 -10.57 -4.04
C SER A 16 3.62 -10.67 -2.55
N GLY A 17 4.81 -10.21 -2.13
CA GLY A 17 5.21 -10.21 -0.71
C GLY A 17 4.42 -9.28 0.21
N VAL A 18 3.51 -8.46 -0.32
CA VAL A 18 2.56 -7.68 0.50
C VAL A 18 1.36 -8.53 0.92
N ALA A 19 0.91 -9.43 0.05
CA ALA A 19 -0.27 -10.28 0.28
C ALA A 19 0.09 -11.72 0.65
N ASP A 20 1.32 -12.14 0.38
CA ASP A 20 1.80 -13.50 0.63
C ASP A 20 2.67 -13.56 1.89
N ALA A 21 2.07 -14.08 2.96
CA ALA A 21 2.74 -14.34 4.24
C ALA A 21 3.93 -15.30 4.11
N SER A 22 4.00 -16.12 3.06
CA SER A 22 5.11 -17.06 2.83
C SER A 22 6.44 -16.33 2.54
N THR A 23 6.38 -15.10 2.05
CA THR A 23 7.57 -14.28 1.75
C THR A 23 8.22 -13.68 2.99
N VAL A 24 7.52 -13.67 4.14
CA VAL A 24 7.98 -13.03 5.38
C VAL A 24 9.30 -13.61 5.87
N ALA A 25 9.52 -14.91 5.67
CA ALA A 25 10.77 -15.60 6.01
C ALA A 25 12.00 -15.04 5.26
N SER A 26 11.80 -14.43 4.08
CA SER A 26 12.86 -13.82 3.28
C SER A 26 13.03 -12.32 3.55
N SER A 27 12.24 -11.73 4.45
CA SER A 27 12.26 -10.30 4.71
C SER A 27 13.56 -9.87 5.42
N PRO A 28 14.22 -8.79 4.96
CA PRO A 28 15.38 -8.23 5.66
C PRO A 28 14.98 -7.44 6.92
N VAL A 29 13.68 -7.27 7.18
CA VAL A 29 13.17 -6.52 8.35
C VAL A 29 13.29 -7.39 9.60
N ARG A 30 13.98 -6.87 10.61
CA ARG A 30 14.12 -7.53 11.92
C ARG A 30 12.73 -7.77 12.53
N GLY A 31 12.46 -9.03 12.91
CA GLY A 31 11.20 -9.44 13.53
C GLY A 31 9.99 -9.44 12.60
N ALA A 32 10.20 -9.46 11.27
CA ALA A 32 9.10 -9.46 10.30
C ALA A 32 8.08 -10.58 10.57
N ALA A 33 8.53 -11.79 10.89
CA ALA A 33 7.66 -12.92 11.20
C ALA A 33 6.81 -12.68 12.45
N ALA A 34 7.40 -12.18 13.54
CA ALA A 34 6.67 -11.86 14.75
C ALA A 34 5.65 -10.74 14.52
N LEU A 35 6.02 -9.70 13.76
CA LEU A 35 5.13 -8.58 13.45
C LEU A 35 3.94 -9.01 12.59
N VAL A 36 4.17 -9.77 11.51
CA VAL A 36 3.09 -10.27 10.65
C VAL A 36 2.21 -11.25 11.41
N GLY A 37 2.80 -12.17 12.19
CA GLY A 37 2.03 -13.09 13.02
C GLY A 37 1.18 -12.38 14.07
N PHE A 38 1.60 -11.21 14.56
CA PHE A 38 0.80 -10.40 15.48
C PHE A 38 -0.36 -9.69 14.78
N VAL A 39 -0.17 -9.24 13.53
CA VAL A 39 -1.27 -8.75 12.69
C VAL A 39 -2.28 -9.87 12.46
N ASP A 40 -1.85 -11.03 11.96
CA ASP A 40 -2.73 -12.15 11.63
C ASP A 40 -3.56 -12.61 12.84
N ALA A 41 -2.91 -12.78 13.99
CA ALA A 41 -3.59 -13.16 15.23
C ALA A 41 -4.60 -12.10 15.67
N THR A 42 -4.30 -10.81 15.49
CA THR A 42 -5.23 -9.71 15.86
C THR A 42 -6.45 -9.66 14.95
N LEU A 43 -6.30 -10.03 13.67
CA LEU A 43 -7.39 -9.94 12.69
C LEU A 43 -8.28 -11.18 12.63
N GLY A 44 -7.76 -12.36 12.98
CA GLY A 44 -8.50 -13.62 12.85
C GLY A 44 -8.35 -14.63 13.99
N GLY A 45 -7.51 -14.35 14.98
CA GLY A 45 -7.24 -15.27 16.09
C GLY A 45 -8.09 -15.00 17.34
N GLU A 46 -8.07 -15.96 18.24
CA GLU A 46 -8.69 -15.87 19.56
C GLU A 46 -7.75 -15.20 20.58
N GLY A 47 -8.29 -14.79 21.73
CA GLY A 47 -7.53 -14.02 22.73
C GLY A 47 -6.21 -14.65 23.19
N SER A 48 -6.14 -16.00 23.22
CA SER A 48 -4.90 -16.72 23.55
C SER A 48 -3.84 -16.65 22.44
N GLU A 49 -4.25 -16.65 21.18
CA GLU A 49 -3.37 -16.54 20.02
C GLU A 49 -2.80 -15.12 19.91
N ILE A 50 -3.66 -14.11 20.14
CA ILE A 50 -3.26 -12.71 20.21
C ILE A 50 -2.23 -12.49 21.33
N ALA A 51 -2.48 -13.07 22.51
CA ALA A 51 -1.54 -12.97 23.63
C ALA A 51 -0.19 -13.60 23.29
N GLY A 52 -0.18 -14.81 22.72
CA GLY A 52 1.05 -15.48 22.31
C GLY A 52 1.82 -14.73 21.21
N ALA A 53 1.13 -14.16 20.23
CA ALA A 53 1.77 -13.39 19.16
C ALA A 53 2.37 -12.07 19.69
N ARG A 54 1.66 -11.36 20.58
CA ARG A 54 2.20 -10.18 21.27
C ARG A 54 3.44 -10.51 22.08
N ASP A 55 3.45 -11.63 22.79
CA ASP A 55 4.58 -12.04 23.61
C ASP A 55 5.81 -12.35 22.74
N ARG A 56 5.64 -12.96 21.56
CA ARG A 56 6.73 -13.13 20.58
C ARG A 56 7.32 -11.80 20.10
N VAL A 57 6.47 -10.81 19.78
CA VAL A 57 6.95 -9.46 19.39
C VAL A 57 7.75 -8.84 20.54
N ARG A 58 7.29 -9.00 21.77
CA ARG A 58 7.98 -8.49 22.96
C ARG A 58 9.34 -9.17 23.18
N GLU A 59 9.42 -10.48 22.98
CA GLU A 59 10.65 -11.25 23.10
C GLU A 59 11.68 -10.87 22.03
N GLU A 60 11.25 -10.70 20.77
CA GLU A 60 12.16 -10.41 19.65
C GLU A 60 12.55 -8.93 19.53
N LEU A 61 11.60 -8.02 19.79
CA LEU A 61 11.72 -6.59 19.48
C LEU A 61 11.66 -5.69 20.71
N GLY A 62 11.21 -6.19 21.85
CA GLY A 62 11.11 -5.44 23.11
C GLY A 62 9.75 -4.79 23.35
N GLY A 63 9.58 -4.27 24.56
CA GLY A 63 8.30 -3.72 25.03
C GLY A 63 7.82 -2.49 24.24
N GLU A 64 8.69 -1.53 23.96
CA GLU A 64 8.34 -0.33 23.20
C GLU A 64 7.85 -0.68 21.79
N ALA A 65 8.61 -1.51 21.07
CA ALA A 65 8.22 -1.98 19.73
C ALA A 65 6.89 -2.75 19.74
N THR A 66 6.57 -3.45 20.83
CA THR A 66 5.28 -4.15 20.97
C THR A 66 4.11 -3.17 21.07
N ILE A 67 4.29 -2.08 21.83
CA ILE A 67 3.28 -1.03 21.97
C ILE A 67 3.08 -0.33 20.63
N ASP A 68 4.17 0.02 19.95
CA ASP A 68 4.12 0.66 18.64
C ASP A 68 3.43 -0.24 17.60
N ALA A 69 3.77 -1.54 17.56
CA ALA A 69 3.11 -2.49 16.68
C ALA A 69 1.61 -2.56 16.94
N ALA A 70 1.18 -2.68 18.19
CA ALA A 70 -0.23 -2.70 18.57
C ALA A 70 -0.96 -1.40 18.19
N ALA A 71 -0.31 -0.25 18.39
CA ALA A 71 -0.86 1.05 18.02
C ALA A 71 -1.04 1.19 16.51
N ILE A 72 -0.07 0.72 15.73
CA ILE A 72 -0.13 0.72 14.26
C ILE A 72 -1.24 -0.20 13.76
N ILE A 73 -1.33 -1.43 14.28
CA ILE A 73 -2.43 -2.35 13.95
C ILE A 73 -3.78 -1.66 14.19
N GLY A 74 -3.98 -1.13 15.40
CA GLY A 74 -5.22 -0.44 15.75
C GLY A 74 -5.53 0.78 14.87
N ASN A 75 -4.52 1.54 14.45
CA ASN A 75 -4.72 2.71 13.59
C ASN A 75 -5.20 2.32 12.18
N PHE A 76 -4.61 1.29 11.57
CA PHE A 76 -5.04 0.82 10.25
C PHE A 76 -6.44 0.19 10.32
N GLU A 77 -6.68 -0.63 11.33
CA GLU A 77 -7.94 -1.31 11.56
C GLU A 77 -9.11 -0.37 11.87
N ARG A 78 -8.85 0.74 12.55
CA ARG A 78 -9.85 1.78 12.79
C ARG A 78 -10.34 2.40 11.48
N MET A 79 -9.43 2.74 10.57
CA MET A 79 -9.80 3.41 9.32
C MET A 79 -10.64 2.49 8.43
N VAL A 80 -10.27 1.21 8.35
CA VAL A 80 -11.02 0.20 7.59
C VAL A 80 -12.45 0.07 8.12
N ARG A 81 -12.63 -0.10 9.44
CA ARG A 81 -13.98 -0.19 10.05
C ARG A 81 -14.83 1.05 9.83
N ILE A 82 -14.24 2.25 9.88
CA ILE A 82 -14.98 3.50 9.61
C ILE A 82 -15.43 3.52 8.14
N ALA A 83 -14.55 3.18 7.20
CA ALA A 83 -14.89 3.16 5.78
C ALA A 83 -16.00 2.14 5.48
N ASP A 84 -15.87 0.92 6.00
CA ASP A 84 -16.86 -0.15 5.81
C ASP A 84 -18.20 0.20 6.47
N GLY A 85 -18.18 0.72 7.70
CA GLY A 85 -19.39 1.09 8.43
C GLY A 85 -20.15 2.29 7.85
N THR A 86 -19.47 3.15 7.07
CA THR A 86 -20.07 4.32 6.42
C THR A 86 -20.39 4.13 4.94
N GLY A 87 -19.87 3.05 4.33
CA GLY A 87 -20.06 2.75 2.91
C GLY A 87 -19.40 3.77 1.97
N ILE A 88 -18.27 4.38 2.38
CA ILE A 88 -17.56 5.37 1.54
C ILE A 88 -17.11 4.67 0.25
N PRO A 89 -17.62 5.08 -0.93
CA PRO A 89 -17.25 4.43 -2.19
C PRO A 89 -15.85 4.82 -2.62
N LEU A 90 -15.18 3.91 -3.32
CA LEU A 90 -13.94 4.24 -4.02
C LEU A 90 -14.24 5.17 -5.20
N ASP A 91 -13.56 6.32 -5.24
CA ASP A 91 -13.69 7.28 -6.35
C ASP A 91 -13.35 6.64 -7.71
N ALA A 92 -14.04 7.04 -8.77
CA ALA A 92 -13.91 6.44 -10.09
C ALA A 92 -12.50 6.58 -10.69
N ALA A 93 -11.82 7.71 -10.48
CA ALA A 93 -10.46 7.91 -10.99
C ALA A 93 -9.46 7.04 -10.24
N VAL A 94 -9.62 6.92 -8.92
CA VAL A 94 -8.80 6.04 -8.07
C VAL A 94 -9.06 4.57 -8.41
N ASN A 95 -10.31 4.19 -8.66
CA ASN A 95 -10.68 2.84 -9.04
C ASN A 95 -9.97 2.40 -10.33
N VAL A 96 -9.99 3.24 -11.38
CA VAL A 96 -9.28 2.95 -12.64
C VAL A 96 -7.76 2.93 -12.43
N ALA A 97 -7.21 3.89 -11.68
CA ALA A 97 -5.76 3.99 -11.47
C ALA A 97 -5.18 2.84 -10.65
N THR A 98 -5.98 2.20 -9.80
CA THR A 98 -5.53 1.11 -8.91
C THR A 98 -5.98 -0.28 -9.37
N GLU A 99 -6.71 -0.39 -10.50
CA GLU A 99 -7.28 -1.66 -11.01
C GLU A 99 -6.23 -2.77 -11.12
N SER A 100 -5.07 -2.50 -11.73
CA SER A 100 -4.02 -3.50 -11.88
C SER A 100 -3.39 -3.90 -10.55
N ILE A 101 -3.17 -2.93 -9.65
CA ILE A 101 -2.58 -3.19 -8.32
C ILE A 101 -3.51 -4.07 -7.48
N ARG A 102 -4.83 -3.83 -7.53
CA ARG A 102 -5.80 -4.64 -6.80
C ARG A 102 -5.88 -6.07 -7.34
N ALA A 103 -5.82 -6.22 -8.66
CA ALA A 103 -5.77 -7.54 -9.30
C ALA A 103 -4.48 -8.30 -8.92
N ASP A 104 -3.31 -7.64 -8.96
CA ASP A 104 -2.02 -8.23 -8.57
C ASP A 104 -2.02 -8.70 -7.11
N LEU A 105 -2.68 -7.94 -6.22
CA LEU A 105 -2.77 -8.22 -4.79
C LEU A 105 -3.95 -9.13 -4.40
N GLY A 106 -4.80 -9.52 -5.35
CA GLY A 106 -6.00 -10.31 -5.07
C GLY A 106 -7.05 -9.58 -4.20
N ILE A 107 -7.00 -8.25 -4.12
CA ILE A 107 -7.89 -7.46 -3.26
C ILE A 107 -9.36 -7.60 -3.69
N ASP A 108 -9.60 -7.83 -4.98
CA ASP A 108 -10.96 -7.99 -5.51
C ASP A 108 -11.64 -9.29 -5.04
N LEU A 109 -10.94 -10.17 -4.30
CA LEU A 109 -11.48 -11.39 -3.70
C LEU A 109 -12.15 -11.16 -2.32
N PHE A 110 -11.90 -10.01 -1.69
CA PHE A 110 -12.47 -9.70 -0.37
C PHE A 110 -13.89 -9.11 -0.48
N GLU A 111 -14.70 -9.29 0.56
CA GLU A 111 -16.10 -8.82 0.60
C GLU A 111 -16.22 -7.30 0.40
N SER A 112 -15.26 -6.53 0.91
CA SER A 112 -15.21 -5.07 0.77
C SER A 112 -15.07 -4.59 -0.68
N ALA A 113 -14.69 -5.46 -1.62
CA ALA A 113 -14.67 -5.13 -3.05
C ALA A 113 -16.05 -4.69 -3.56
N GLY A 114 -17.15 -5.12 -2.91
CA GLY A 114 -18.51 -4.68 -3.21
C GLY A 114 -18.74 -3.16 -3.04
N ASN A 115 -17.91 -2.47 -2.24
CA ASN A 115 -17.99 -1.02 -2.03
C ASN A 115 -17.29 -0.21 -3.15
N THR A 116 -16.73 -0.89 -4.15
CA THR A 116 -16.05 -0.26 -5.28
C THR A 116 -17.06 0.08 -6.38
N ALA A 117 -17.27 1.38 -6.64
CA ALA A 117 -18.22 1.84 -7.65
C ALA A 117 -17.91 1.27 -9.04
N THR A 118 -18.91 0.69 -9.73
CA THR A 118 -18.74 0.15 -11.07
C THR A 118 -18.46 1.26 -12.07
N VAL A 119 -17.22 1.36 -12.55
CA VAL A 119 -16.84 2.28 -13.64
C VAL A 119 -17.47 1.77 -14.94
N ARG A 120 -18.23 2.62 -15.66
CA ARG A 120 -18.81 2.27 -16.97
C ARG A 120 -17.70 1.84 -17.93
N GLY A 121 -17.91 0.78 -18.70
CA GLY A 121 -16.87 0.16 -19.53
C GLY A 121 -16.13 1.13 -20.46
N TRP A 122 -16.83 2.13 -21.01
CA TRP A 122 -16.21 3.16 -21.85
C TRP A 122 -15.25 4.08 -21.07
N GLN A 123 -15.53 4.40 -19.81
CA GLN A 123 -14.64 5.21 -18.96
C GLN A 123 -13.34 4.46 -18.66
N ARG A 124 -13.42 3.13 -18.54
CA ARG A 124 -12.26 2.24 -18.37
C ARG A 124 -11.35 2.25 -19.60
N VAL A 125 -11.95 2.16 -20.79
CA VAL A 125 -11.21 2.18 -22.07
C VAL A 125 -10.58 3.55 -22.33
N VAL A 126 -11.34 4.63 -22.11
CA VAL A 126 -10.84 6.00 -22.27
C VAL A 126 -9.73 6.31 -21.28
N GLY A 127 -9.87 5.90 -20.00
CA GLY A 127 -8.82 6.07 -19.00
C GLY A 127 -7.52 5.37 -19.38
N ARG A 128 -7.58 4.10 -19.78
CA ARG A 128 -6.40 3.34 -20.25
C ARG A 128 -5.74 3.93 -21.50
N ALA A 129 -6.53 4.52 -22.41
CA ALA A 129 -6.00 5.12 -23.64
C ALA A 129 -5.30 6.47 -23.40
N ILE A 130 -5.76 7.25 -22.42
CA ILE A 130 -5.20 8.58 -22.09
C ILE A 130 -3.97 8.47 -21.20
N ASP A 131 -3.86 7.43 -20.38
CA ASP A 131 -2.76 7.23 -19.43
C ASP A 131 -1.34 7.27 -20.05
N PRO A 132 -1.04 6.60 -21.20
CA PRO A 132 0.26 6.71 -21.85
C PRO A 132 0.54 8.12 -22.41
N LEU A 133 -0.50 8.85 -22.86
CA LEU A 133 -0.38 10.21 -23.36
C LEU A 133 -0.08 11.21 -22.22
N LEU A 134 -0.73 11.06 -21.07
CA LEU A 134 -0.45 11.86 -19.87
C LEU A 134 0.96 11.59 -19.33
N LYS A 135 1.36 10.32 -19.24
CA LYS A 135 2.73 9.92 -18.84
C LYS A 135 3.77 10.48 -19.81
N TRP A 136 3.50 10.49 -21.11
CA TRP A 136 4.37 11.12 -22.11
C TRP A 136 4.47 12.65 -21.93
N GLY A 137 3.34 13.32 -21.69
CA GLY A 137 3.30 14.77 -21.43
C GLY A 137 4.03 15.19 -20.15
N LEU A 138 3.84 14.47 -19.04
CA LEU A 138 4.56 14.72 -17.78
C LEU A 138 6.07 14.52 -17.93
N ARG A 139 6.50 13.50 -18.69
CA ARG A 139 7.93 13.26 -18.99
C ARG A 139 8.57 14.39 -19.80
N TRP A 140 7.78 15.16 -20.56
CA TRP A 140 8.25 16.34 -21.30
C TRP A 140 8.29 17.60 -20.41
N SER A 141 7.31 17.77 -19.52
CA SER A 141 7.27 18.89 -18.56
C SER A 141 8.42 18.83 -17.54
N GLY A 142 8.72 17.63 -17.01
CA GLY A 142 9.82 17.43 -16.05
C GLY A 142 11.22 17.77 -16.60
N ARG A 143 11.44 17.68 -17.92
CA ARG A 143 12.71 18.07 -18.56
C ARG A 143 12.88 19.59 -18.68
N ARG A 144 11.80 20.39 -18.65
CA ARG A 144 11.88 21.85 -18.71
C ARG A 144 12.29 22.48 -17.37
N SER A 145 11.85 21.91 -16.26
CA SER A 145 12.20 22.42 -14.91
C SER A 145 13.69 22.25 -14.56
N LYS A 146 14.35 21.19 -15.05
CA LYS A 146 15.78 20.93 -14.77
C LYS A 146 16.75 21.89 -15.49
N ARG A 147 16.26 22.75 -16.39
CA ARG A 147 17.08 23.68 -17.18
C ARG A 147 17.10 25.12 -16.66
N SER A 148 16.32 25.45 -15.62
CA SER A 148 16.24 26.82 -15.05
C SER A 148 16.71 26.94 -13.59
N GLY A 149 17.24 25.88 -12.98
CA GLY A 149 17.65 25.86 -11.56
C GLY A 149 19.15 26.05 -11.29
N GLY A 150 19.91 26.59 -12.25
CA GLY A 150 21.34 26.85 -12.11
C GLY A 150 21.65 28.32 -11.85
N ALA A 151 21.26 28.84 -10.70
CA ALA A 151 21.76 30.13 -10.20
C ALA A 151 22.30 29.93 -8.79
N SER A 152 23.62 29.92 -8.71
CA SER A 152 24.46 29.88 -7.51
C SER A 152 24.12 31.04 -6.56
N LEU A 153 23.89 30.74 -5.28
CA LEU A 153 23.93 31.73 -4.21
C LEU A 153 25.39 31.90 -3.74
N PRO A 154 25.90 33.14 -3.61
CA PRO A 154 27.18 33.38 -2.96
C PRO A 154 27.04 33.21 -1.43
N ASN A 155 28.04 32.55 -0.83
CA ASN A 155 28.20 32.44 0.62
C ASN A 155 28.33 33.83 1.25
N ALA A 156 27.59 34.06 2.33
CA ALA A 156 27.85 35.04 3.37
C ALA A 156 27.66 34.36 4.73
#